data_AF-A0A7Y4ZPW4-F1
#
_entry.id   AF-A0A7Y4ZPW4-F1
#
_cell.length_a   1.000
_cell.length_b   1.000
_cell.length_c   1.000
_cell.angle_alpha   90.00
_cell.angle_beta   90.00
_cell.angle_gamma   90.00
#
_symmetry.space_group_name_H-M   'P 1'
#
loop_
_entity.id
_entity.type
_entity.pdbx_description
1 polymer ?
#
loop_
_entity_poly.entity_id
_entity_poly.type
_entity_poly.pdbx_seq_one_letter_code
_entity_poly.pdbx_strand_id
1 'polypeptide(L)'
;MGSRGHAILGVIVCVVVPLGSWLSGPSPGYTMFAGYTDFRLECRVWEGAEARPISPAALLPYASGYLKNLLAMGEAGGRVRSVDALRPHLGDVAALACEVPRATRIELALHETDETGHLRVTRASRACAR
;
A
#
# COMPACT_ATOMS: atom_id res chain seq x y z
N MET A 1 -45.79 37.00 6.79
CA MET A 1 -44.40 36.79 7.27
C MET A 1 -43.99 35.36 6.93
N GLY A 2 -43.19 35.12 5.90
CA GLY A 2 -42.91 33.72 5.48
C GLY A 2 -41.77 33.49 4.48
N SER A 3 -41.14 34.53 3.93
CA SER A 3 -40.08 34.38 2.91
C SER A 3 -38.65 34.46 3.47
N ARG A 4 -38.44 35.21 4.55
CA ARG A 4 -37.09 35.46 5.11
C ARG A 4 -36.47 34.23 5.80
N GLY A 5 -37.29 33.41 6.46
CA GLY A 5 -36.82 32.19 7.13
C GLY A 5 -36.31 31.13 6.14
N HIS A 6 -37.00 30.96 5.00
CA HIS A 6 -36.61 30.02 3.96
C HIS A 6 -35.31 30.43 3.26
N ALA A 7 -35.09 31.72 3.05
CA ALA A 7 -33.85 32.24 2.46
C ALA A 7 -32.64 31.99 3.35
N ILE A 8 -32.77 32.21 4.67
CA ILE A 8 -31.69 31.97 5.64
C ILE A 8 -31.38 30.48 5.71
N LEU A 9 -32.40 29.62 5.72
CA LEU A 9 -32.20 28.16 5.74
C LEU A 9 -31.46 27.69 4.48
N GLY A 10 -31.80 28.22 3.30
CA GLY A 10 -31.11 27.90 2.05
C GLY A 10 -29.64 28.30 2.07
N VAL A 11 -29.31 29.50 2.55
CA VAL A 11 -27.91 29.96 2.69
C VAL A 11 -27.13 29.08 3.66
N ILE A 12 -27.72 28.72 4.81
CA ILE A 12 -27.08 27.85 5.79
C ILE A 12 -26.77 26.48 5.17
N VAL A 13 -27.72 25.86 4.45
CA VAL A 13 -27.48 24.56 3.80
C VAL A 13 -26.40 24.67 2.73
N CYS A 14 -26.43 25.72 1.89
CA CYS A 14 -25.45 25.92 0.83
C CYS A 14 -24.03 26.22 1.34
N VAL A 15 -23.87 26.76 2.55
CA VAL A 15 -22.55 27.07 3.12
C VAL A 15 -22.05 25.95 4.03
N VAL A 16 -22.90 25.41 4.89
CA VAL A 16 -22.50 24.42 5.91
C VAL A 16 -22.18 23.06 5.29
N VAL A 17 -22.90 22.63 4.25
CA VAL A 17 -22.63 21.33 3.59
C VAL A 17 -21.24 21.29 2.94
N PRO A 18 -20.82 22.26 2.10
CA PRO A 18 -19.47 22.24 1.52
C PRO A 18 -18.38 22.45 2.57
N LEU A 19 -18.57 23.34 3.56
CA LEU A 19 -17.60 23.52 4.65
C LEU A 19 -17.44 22.26 5.52
N GLY A 20 -18.53 21.53 5.80
CA GLY A 20 -18.47 20.26 6.52
C GLY A 20 -17.70 19.18 5.77
N SER A 21 -17.77 19.17 4.44
CA SER A 21 -16.99 18.25 3.60
C SER A 21 -15.48 18.52 3.66
N TRP A 22 -15.07 19.78 3.85
CA TRP A 22 -13.66 20.15 3.98
C TRP A 22 -13.06 19.75 5.32
N LEU A 23 -13.86 19.80 6.39
CA LEU A 23 -13.44 19.42 7.75
C LEU A 23 -13.40 17.90 7.98
N SER A 24 -14.12 17.12 7.16
CA SER A 24 -14.24 15.66 7.31
C SER A 24 -13.14 14.86 6.57
N GLY A 25 -12.14 15.53 6.00
CA GLY A 25 -11.07 14.88 5.24
C GLY A 25 -11.51 14.43 3.84
N PRO A 26 -10.59 13.85 3.04
CA PRO A 26 -10.85 13.50 1.64
C PRO A 26 -12.11 12.63 1.50
N SER A 27 -13.10 13.15 0.78
CA SER A 27 -14.40 12.51 0.56
C SER A 27 -14.25 11.16 -0.18
N PRO A 28 -15.10 10.15 0.14
CA PRO A 28 -15.07 8.85 -0.52
C PRO A 28 -15.36 8.90 -2.02
N GLY A 29 -15.85 10.04 -2.56
CA GLY A 29 -16.12 10.22 -3.99
C GLY A 29 -14.87 10.15 -4.88
N TYR A 30 -13.69 10.48 -4.36
CA TYR A 30 -12.43 10.37 -5.12
C TYR A 30 -11.97 8.92 -5.34
N THR A 31 -12.53 7.95 -4.60
CA THR A 31 -12.16 6.53 -4.75
C THR A 31 -12.82 5.84 -5.95
N MET A 32 -13.79 6.50 -6.62
CA MET A 32 -14.36 5.98 -7.87
C MET A 32 -13.41 6.12 -9.08
N PHE A 33 -12.45 7.04 -9.02
CA PHE A 33 -11.38 7.21 -10.02
C PHE A 33 -10.03 6.70 -9.52
N ALA A 34 -10.00 5.88 -8.45
CA ALA A 34 -8.78 5.21 -8.04
C ALA A 34 -8.39 4.19 -9.12
N GLY A 35 -7.49 4.61 -10.01
CA GLY A 35 -6.94 3.77 -11.07
C GLY A 35 -6.29 2.53 -10.48
N TYR A 36 -6.32 1.43 -11.21
CA TYR A 36 -5.65 0.22 -10.76
C TYR A 36 -4.14 0.36 -10.93
N THR A 37 -3.39 -0.32 -10.08
CA THR A 37 -1.94 -0.42 -10.18
C THR A 37 -1.58 -1.89 -10.17
N ASP A 38 -0.86 -2.30 -11.20
CA ASP A 38 -0.22 -3.61 -11.24
C ASP A 38 1.04 -3.53 -10.38
N PHE A 39 1.28 -4.53 -9.55
CA PHE A 39 2.45 -4.57 -8.68
C PHE A 39 3.11 -5.94 -8.68
N ARG A 40 4.43 -5.94 -8.48
CA ARG A 40 5.24 -7.14 -8.31
C ARG A 40 6.22 -6.94 -7.16
N LEU A 41 6.32 -7.95 -6.29
CA LEU A 41 7.27 -7.93 -5.19
C LEU A 41 8.49 -8.79 -5.53
N GLU A 42 9.66 -8.19 -5.44
CA GLU A 42 10.95 -8.88 -5.55
C GLU A 42 11.63 -8.88 -4.19
N CYS A 43 12.10 -10.05 -3.76
CA CYS A 43 12.79 -10.23 -2.49
C CYS A 43 14.16 -10.85 -2.73
N ARG A 44 15.19 -10.26 -2.11
CA ARG A 44 16.56 -10.77 -2.11
C ARG A 44 17.02 -10.93 -0.67
N VAL A 45 17.57 -12.09 -0.38
CA VAL A 45 18.16 -12.44 0.92
C VAL A 45 19.67 -12.45 0.76
N TRP A 46 20.36 -11.80 1.68
CA TRP A 46 21.81 -11.84 1.78
C TRP A 46 22.23 -12.86 2.83
N GLU A 47 23.08 -13.81 2.46
CA GLU A 47 23.72 -14.77 3.35
C GLU A 47 25.22 -14.46 3.39
N GLY A 48 25.62 -13.55 4.28
CA GLY A 48 26.98 -13.00 4.25
C GLY A 48 27.16 -12.05 3.07
N ALA A 49 28.09 -12.36 2.17
CA ALA A 49 28.39 -11.55 0.97
C ALA A 49 27.57 -11.94 -0.26
N GLU A 50 26.84 -13.06 -0.21
CA GLU A 50 26.07 -13.59 -1.34
C GLU A 50 24.61 -13.17 -1.25
N ALA A 51 24.08 -12.62 -2.35
CA ALA A 51 22.66 -12.27 -2.47
C ALA A 51 21.94 -13.31 -3.32
N ARG A 52 20.86 -13.88 -2.79
CA ARG A 52 19.98 -14.79 -3.54
C ARG A 52 18.55 -14.25 -3.65
N PRO A 53 17.92 -14.32 -4.83
CA PRO A 53 16.50 -14.02 -4.93
C PRO A 53 15.70 -15.12 -4.22
N ILE A 54 14.64 -14.73 -3.53
CA ILE A 54 13.64 -15.66 -3.00
C ILE A 54 12.26 -15.27 -3.52
N SER A 55 11.42 -16.28 -3.76
CA SER A 55 10.01 -16.01 -4.04
C SER A 55 9.34 -15.39 -2.81
N PRO A 56 8.50 -14.35 -2.96
CA PRO A 56 7.62 -13.87 -1.91
C PRO A 56 6.79 -14.98 -1.25
N ALA A 57 6.41 -16.02 -2.00
CA ALA A 57 5.65 -17.15 -1.43
C ALA A 57 6.45 -17.99 -0.45
N ALA A 58 7.78 -17.98 -0.52
CA ALA A 58 8.62 -18.63 0.49
C ALA A 58 8.44 -18.01 1.89
N LEU A 59 7.89 -16.78 1.96
CA LEU A 59 7.59 -16.08 3.22
C LEU A 59 6.18 -16.38 3.76
N LEU A 60 5.31 -17.02 2.98
CA LEU A 60 3.94 -17.35 3.40
C LEU A 60 3.83 -18.18 4.68
N PRO A 61 4.72 -19.15 4.97
CA PRO A 61 4.66 -19.91 6.23
C PRO A 61 4.84 -19.05 7.48
N TYR A 62 5.55 -17.92 7.35
CA TYR A 62 5.83 -17.01 8.46
C TYR A 62 4.77 -15.90 8.55
N ALA A 63 4.08 -15.60 7.44
CA ALA A 63 3.12 -14.51 7.36
C ALA A 63 1.78 -14.84 8.01
N SER A 64 1.16 -13.83 8.60
CA SER A 64 -0.21 -13.91 9.12
C SER A 64 -1.07 -12.73 8.61
N GLY A 65 -2.39 -12.91 8.67
CA GLY A 65 -3.35 -11.86 8.34
C GLY A 65 -3.16 -11.25 6.95
N TYR A 66 -3.08 -9.91 6.91
CA TYR A 66 -2.97 -9.14 5.68
C TYR A 66 -1.71 -9.44 4.86
N LEU A 67 -0.56 -9.66 5.53
CA LEU A 67 0.71 -9.93 4.86
C LEU A 67 0.67 -11.23 4.04
N LYS A 68 -0.10 -12.22 4.49
CA LYS A 68 -0.25 -13.48 3.76
C LYS A 68 -0.92 -13.26 2.39
N ASN A 69 -1.97 -12.45 2.35
CA ASN A 69 -2.66 -12.09 1.10
C ASN A 69 -1.74 -11.27 0.18
N LEU A 70 -1.00 -10.33 0.76
CA LEU A 70 -0.04 -9.49 0.03
C LEU A 70 1.04 -10.34 -0.65
N LEU A 71 1.67 -11.26 0.08
CA LEU A 71 2.73 -12.12 -0.43
C LEU A 71 2.23 -13.06 -1.52
N ALA A 72 1.01 -13.61 -1.36
CA ALA A 72 0.40 -14.48 -2.36
C ALA A 72 0.13 -13.73 -3.69
N MET A 73 -0.33 -12.48 -3.61
CA MET A 73 -0.53 -11.65 -4.82
C MET A 73 0.80 -11.18 -5.43
N GLY A 74 1.81 -10.90 -4.60
CA GLY A 74 3.08 -10.33 -5.04
C GLY A 74 3.94 -11.26 -5.91
N GLU A 75 3.77 -12.59 -5.80
CA GLU A 75 4.50 -13.59 -6.60
C GLU A 75 3.99 -13.64 -8.05
N ALA A 76 2.67 -13.72 -8.24
CA ALA A 76 2.06 -13.81 -9.57
C ALA A 76 1.99 -12.47 -10.31
N GLY A 77 2.23 -11.36 -9.60
CA GLY A 77 1.86 -10.03 -10.06
C GLY A 77 0.39 -9.76 -9.71
N GLY A 78 0.16 -8.82 -8.82
CA GLY A 78 -1.18 -8.48 -8.35
C GLY A 78 -1.67 -7.17 -8.95
N ARG A 79 -2.99 -7.00 -9.02
CA ARG A 79 -3.61 -5.73 -9.40
C ARG A 79 -4.48 -5.24 -8.26
N VAL A 80 -4.23 -4.01 -7.81
CA VAL A 80 -4.96 -3.40 -6.68
C VAL A 80 -5.42 -2.00 -7.02
N ARG A 81 -6.48 -1.53 -6.35
CA ARG A 81 -6.99 -0.15 -6.51
C ARG A 81 -6.07 0.92 -5.94
N SER A 82 -5.23 0.59 -4.97
CA SER A 82 -4.22 1.49 -4.43
C SER A 82 -3.11 0.69 -3.78
N VAL A 83 -1.87 1.01 -4.16
CA VAL A 83 -0.65 0.45 -3.56
C VAL A 83 -0.20 1.27 -2.35
N ASP A 84 -0.83 2.42 -2.08
CA ASP A 84 -0.47 3.26 -0.93
C ASP A 84 -0.68 2.54 0.40
N ALA A 85 -1.65 1.62 0.47
CA ALA A 85 -1.84 0.75 1.62
C ALA A 85 -0.73 -0.31 1.76
N LEU A 86 -0.06 -0.70 0.67
CA LEU A 86 0.99 -1.73 0.65
C LEU A 86 2.35 -1.17 1.08
N ARG A 87 2.68 0.07 0.70
CA ARG A 87 4.02 0.66 0.95
C ARG A 87 4.43 0.67 2.44
N PRO A 88 3.56 1.03 3.41
CA PRO A 88 3.92 1.02 4.82
C PRO A 88 4.32 -0.38 5.32
N HIS A 89 3.72 -1.43 4.76
CA HIS A 89 3.95 -2.81 5.17
C HIS A 89 5.21 -3.44 4.56
N LEU A 90 5.93 -2.76 3.67
CA LEU A 90 7.21 -3.28 3.15
C LEU A 90 8.23 -3.48 4.26
N GLY A 91 8.21 -2.63 5.30
CA GLY A 91 9.05 -2.82 6.48
C GLY A 91 8.71 -4.08 7.28
N ASP A 92 7.43 -4.42 7.35
CA ASP A 92 6.94 -5.63 8.02
C ASP A 92 7.30 -6.89 7.23
N VAL A 93 7.18 -6.85 5.90
CA VAL A 93 7.65 -7.94 5.03
C VAL A 93 9.15 -8.13 5.16
N ALA A 94 9.93 -7.04 5.26
CA ALA A 94 11.37 -7.13 5.45
C ALA A 94 11.74 -7.71 6.82
N ALA A 95 10.96 -7.37 7.86
CA ALA A 95 11.10 -7.97 9.18
C ALA A 95 10.79 -9.47 9.14
N LEU A 96 9.70 -9.85 8.49
CA LEU A 96 9.30 -11.23 8.34
C LEU A 96 10.34 -12.06 7.57
N ALA A 97 10.92 -11.49 6.53
CA ALA A 97 11.96 -12.15 5.75
C ALA A 97 13.25 -12.42 6.56
N CYS A 98 13.47 -11.73 7.68
CA CYS A 98 14.57 -12.05 8.59
C CYS A 98 14.37 -13.37 9.36
N GLU A 99 13.16 -13.92 9.39
CA GLU A 99 12.89 -15.27 9.90
C GLU A 99 13.46 -16.38 8.98
N VAL A 100 13.84 -16.03 7.74
CA VAL A 100 14.50 -16.98 6.83
C VAL A 100 15.86 -17.38 7.41
N PRO A 101 16.16 -18.69 7.53
CA PRO A 101 17.45 -19.15 8.02
C PRO A 101 18.61 -18.57 7.21
N ARG A 102 19.71 -18.23 7.88
CA ARG A 102 20.94 -17.68 7.30
C ARG A 102 20.86 -16.28 6.65
N ALA A 103 19.68 -15.67 6.49
CA ALA A 103 19.51 -14.23 6.20
C ALA A 103 20.26 -13.26 7.17
N THR A 104 21.21 -12.49 6.65
CA THR A 104 21.92 -11.41 7.36
C THR A 104 21.38 -10.03 7.01
N ARG A 105 20.84 -9.89 5.80
CA ARG A 105 20.19 -8.68 5.30
C ARG A 105 19.11 -9.07 4.29
N ILE A 106 18.04 -8.30 4.25
CA ILE A 106 16.94 -8.42 3.29
C ILE A 106 16.88 -7.17 2.44
N GLU A 107 16.65 -7.35 1.15
CA GLU A 107 16.30 -6.29 0.23
C GLU A 107 14.99 -6.63 -0.47
N LEU A 108 14.05 -5.68 -0.43
CA LEU A 108 12.76 -5.76 -1.09
C LEU A 108 12.69 -4.67 -2.15
N ALA A 109 12.13 -5.01 -3.30
CA ALA A 109 11.72 -4.06 -4.31
C ALA A 109 10.25 -4.29 -4.66
N LEU A 110 9.44 -3.27 -4.47
CA LEU A 110 8.06 -3.20 -4.93
C LEU A 110 8.06 -2.45 -6.26
N HIS A 111 7.76 -3.16 -7.33
CA HIS A 111 7.57 -2.59 -8.66
C HIS A 111 6.09 -2.30 -8.85
N GLU A 112 5.76 -1.08 -9.22
CA GLU A 112 4.39 -0.56 -9.35
C GLU A 112 4.24 0.01 -10.75
N THR A 113 3.25 -0.44 -11.52
CA THR A 113 2.92 0.08 -12.84
C THR A 113 1.49 0.58 -12.83
N ASP A 114 1.29 1.88 -13.04
CA ASP A 114 -0.07 2.44 -13.10
C ASP A 114 -0.71 2.25 -14.49
N GLU A 115 -1.98 2.65 -14.62
CA GLU A 115 -2.74 2.50 -15.88
C GLU A 115 -2.18 3.33 -17.04
N THR A 116 -1.33 4.34 -16.75
CA THR A 116 -0.62 5.12 -17.77
C THR A 116 0.68 4.44 -18.23
N GLY A 117 1.05 3.32 -17.60
CA GLY A 117 2.30 2.61 -17.83
C GLY A 117 3.49 3.20 -17.08
N HIS A 118 3.28 4.14 -16.16
CA HIS A 118 4.36 4.72 -15.39
C HIS A 118 4.85 3.72 -14.34
N LEU A 119 6.13 3.35 -14.43
CA LEU A 119 6.80 2.44 -13.50
C LEU A 119 7.39 3.21 -12.32
N ARG A 120 7.00 2.83 -11.11
CA ARG A 120 7.61 3.26 -9.86
C ARG A 120 8.21 2.05 -9.14
N VAL A 121 9.43 2.21 -8.62
CA VAL A 121 10.09 1.16 -7.83
C VAL A 121 10.35 1.70 -6.44
N THR A 122 9.73 1.08 -5.45
CA THR A 122 9.93 1.40 -4.03
C THR A 122 10.81 0.31 -3.41
N ARG A 123 11.95 0.69 -2.83
CA ARG A 123 12.89 -0.26 -2.21
C ARG A 123 12.88 -0.14 -0.70
N ALA A 124 12.99 -1.27 -0.02
CA ALA A 124 13.21 -1.35 1.40
C ALA A 124 14.35 -2.34 1.68
N SER A 125 15.18 -2.05 2.67
CA SER A 125 16.23 -2.97 3.11
C SER A 125 16.29 -3.03 4.61
N ARG A 126 16.58 -4.21 5.16
CA ARG A 126 16.67 -4.43 6.61
C ARG A 126 17.83 -5.34 6.94
N ALA A 127 18.64 -4.97 7.93
CA ALA A 127 19.60 -5.87 8.54
C ALA A 127 18.88 -6.80 9.53
N CYS A 128 19.21 -8.08 9.50
CA CYS A 128 18.63 -9.05 10.43
C CYS A 128 19.49 -9.12 11.69
N ALA A 129 18.87 -8.89 12.85
CA ALA A 129 19.54 -9.10 14.12
C ALA A 129 19.76 -10.61 14.28
N ARG A 130 21.02 -11.03 14.23
CA ARG A 130 21.45 -12.39 14.50
C ARG A 130 22.47 -12.38 15.61
#